data_AF-A0A9X9LGH5-F1
#
_entry.id   AF-A0A9X9LGH5-F1
#
_cell.length_a   1.000
_cell.length_b   1.000
_cell.length_c   1.000
_cell.angle_alpha   90.00
_cell.angle_beta   90.00
_cell.angle_gamma   90.00
#
_symmetry.space_group_name_H-M   'P 1'
#
loop_
_entity.id
_entity.type
_entity.pdbx_description
1 polymer ?
#
loop_
_entity_poly.entity_id
_entity_poly.type
_entity_poly.pdbx_seq_one_letter_code
_entity_poly.pdbx_strand_id
1 'polypeptide(L)'
;MLLDGLASSHPVSQEVLRATDIDRVFDWIAYKKGAALIRMLANFMGHSVFQRGLQDYLTIHKYGNAARNDLWNTLSEALKRNGKFVNIQEVMDQWTLQMGYPVITILGNSTAEN
;
A
#
# COMPACT_ATOMS: atom_id res chain seq x y z
N MET A 1 -8.29 -12.19 3.40
CA MET A 1 -7.98 -12.20 1.95
C MET A 1 -9.08 -12.86 1.12
N LEU A 2 -9.89 -13.78 1.67
CA LEU A 2 -10.96 -14.45 0.93
C LEU A 2 -11.90 -13.50 0.14
N LEU A 3 -12.35 -12.40 0.76
CA LEU A 3 -13.19 -11.39 0.07
C LEU A 3 -12.47 -10.64 -1.05
N ASP A 4 -11.15 -10.42 -0.92
CA ASP A 4 -10.37 -9.71 -1.94
C ASP A 4 -10.10 -10.59 -3.17
N GLY A 5 -10.18 -11.91 -3.02
CA GLY A 5 -10.06 -12.85 -4.14
C GLY A 5 -11.35 -13.06 -4.95
N LEU A 6 -12.46 -12.43 -4.55
CA LEU A 6 -13.72 -12.51 -5.29
C LEU A 6 -13.76 -11.48 -6.42
N ALA A 7 -14.44 -11.83 -7.52
CA ALA A 7 -14.67 -10.90 -8.64
C ALA A 7 -15.50 -9.66 -8.23
N SER A 8 -16.21 -9.73 -7.11
CA SER A 8 -16.97 -8.61 -6.52
C SER A 8 -16.13 -7.70 -5.60
N SER A 9 -14.81 -7.90 -5.52
CA SER A 9 -13.90 -7.03 -4.77
C SER A 9 -13.78 -5.64 -5.41
N HIS A 10 -13.09 -4.72 -4.74
CA HIS A 10 -12.79 -3.38 -5.24
C HIS A 10 -11.39 -2.91 -4.82
N PRO A 11 -10.83 -1.87 -5.46
CA PRO A 11 -9.59 -1.24 -5.02
C PRO A 11 -9.68 -0.63 -3.63
N VAL A 12 -8.54 -0.50 -2.94
CA VAL A 12 -8.48 0.19 -1.63
C VAL A 12 -8.77 1.69 -1.79
N SER A 13 -8.23 2.30 -2.85
CA SER A 13 -8.42 3.70 -3.16
C SER A 13 -9.44 3.80 -4.29
N GLN A 14 -10.65 4.26 -3.97
CA GLN A 14 -11.70 4.50 -4.95
C GLN A 14 -12.32 5.89 -4.75
N GLU A 15 -12.85 6.45 -5.83
CA GLU A 15 -13.55 7.72 -5.79
C GLU A 15 -14.92 7.57 -5.12
N VAL A 16 -15.26 8.51 -4.23
CA VAL A 16 -16.56 8.59 -3.57
C VAL A 16 -17.23 9.88 -4.02
N LEU A 17 -18.19 9.76 -4.94
CA LEU A 17 -18.86 10.93 -5.55
C LEU A 17 -19.96 11.52 -4.68
N ARG A 18 -20.61 10.70 -3.84
CA ARG A 18 -21.69 11.12 -2.95
C ARG A 18 -21.39 10.68 -1.54
N ALA A 19 -21.70 11.53 -0.56
CA ALA A 19 -21.51 11.21 0.85
C ALA A 19 -22.25 9.93 1.28
N THR A 20 -23.36 9.58 0.62
CA THR A 20 -24.11 8.34 0.87
C THR A 20 -23.38 7.07 0.43
N ASP A 21 -22.36 7.18 -0.43
CA ASP A 21 -21.56 6.03 -0.87
C ASP A 21 -20.42 5.70 0.12
N ILE A 22 -20.30 6.46 1.23
CA ILE A 22 -19.23 6.28 2.21
C ILE A 22 -19.26 4.90 2.88
N ASP A 23 -20.44 4.33 3.09
CA ASP A 23 -20.58 3.01 3.71
C ASP A 23 -20.01 1.89 2.83
N ARG A 24 -19.88 2.13 1.52
CA ARG A 24 -19.26 1.19 0.58
C ARG A 24 -17.73 1.18 0.66
N VAL A 25 -17.12 2.27 1.14
CA VAL A 25 -15.66 2.33 1.36
C VAL A 25 -15.26 1.98 2.78
N PHE A 26 -16.18 2.02 3.75
CA PHE A 26 -15.92 1.59 5.13
C PHE A 26 -16.12 0.09 5.30
N ASP A 27 -15.36 -0.69 4.55
CA ASP A 27 -15.54 -2.12 4.42
C ASP A 27 -14.31 -2.92 4.87
N TRP A 28 -14.41 -4.25 4.79
CA TRP A 28 -13.30 -5.13 5.12
C TRP A 28 -12.04 -4.88 4.26
N ILE A 29 -12.20 -4.54 2.98
CA ILE A 29 -11.07 -4.26 2.08
C ILE A 29 -10.28 -3.05 2.61
N ALA A 30 -10.95 -1.92 2.87
CA ALA A 30 -10.28 -0.72 3.36
C ALA A 30 -9.47 -0.97 4.64
N TYR A 31 -10.03 -1.72 5.61
CA TYR A 31 -9.34 -1.98 6.87
C TYR A 31 -8.30 -3.10 6.78
N LYS A 32 -8.68 -4.30 6.32
CA LYS A 32 -7.82 -5.49 6.44
C LYS A 32 -6.78 -5.57 5.33
N LYS A 33 -7.15 -5.22 4.09
CA LYS A 33 -6.17 -5.13 2.99
C LYS A 33 -5.26 -3.93 3.25
N GLY A 34 -5.83 -2.78 3.62
CA GLY A 34 -5.07 -1.59 4.01
C GLY A 34 -4.00 -1.88 5.07
N ALA A 35 -4.37 -2.51 6.20
CA ALA A 35 -3.42 -2.87 7.25
C ALA A 35 -2.34 -3.87 6.77
N ALA A 36 -2.70 -4.86 5.95
CA ALA A 36 -1.74 -5.81 5.40
C ALA A 36 -0.74 -5.12 4.46
N LEU A 37 -1.20 -4.19 3.62
CA LEU A 37 -0.36 -3.39 2.73
C LEU A 37 0.57 -2.45 3.50
N ILE A 38 0.09 -1.80 4.56
CA ILE A 38 0.94 -0.98 5.44
C ILE A 38 2.04 -1.83 6.06
N ARG A 39 1.71 -3.03 6.55
CA ARG A 39 2.71 -3.96 7.11
C ARG A 39 3.72 -4.42 6.04
N MET A 40 3.28 -4.72 4.83
CA MET A 40 4.16 -5.08 3.72
C MET A 40 5.12 -3.92 3.40
N LEU A 41 4.60 -2.70 3.30
CA LEU A 41 5.39 -1.50 2.99
C LEU A 41 6.41 -1.19 4.09
N ALA A 42 6.04 -1.31 5.37
CA ALA A 42 6.96 -1.14 6.49
C ALA A 42 8.12 -2.14 6.45
N ASN A 43 7.85 -3.40 6.06
CA ASN A 43 8.90 -4.41 5.87
C ASN A 43 9.77 -4.12 4.64
N PHE A 44 9.17 -3.70 3.52
CA PHE A 44 9.88 -3.34 2.30
C PHE A 44 10.86 -2.17 2.51
N MET A 45 10.42 -1.13 3.20
CA MET A 45 11.23 0.06 3.49
C MET A 45 12.26 -0.18 4.58
N GLY A 46 11.93 -1.04 5.55
CA GLY A 46 12.57 -1.13 6.84
C GLY A 46 11.86 -0.24 7.87
N HIS A 47 11.59 -0.81 9.05
CA HIS A 47 10.73 -0.20 10.08
C HIS A 47 11.17 1.20 10.50
N SER A 48 12.48 1.45 10.65
CA SER A 48 13.02 2.75 11.06
C SER A 48 12.78 3.85 10.02
N VAL A 49 13.01 3.53 8.74
CA VAL A 49 12.78 4.45 7.62
C VAL A 49 11.29 4.73 7.46
N PHE A 50 10.46 3.69 7.55
CA PHE A 50 9.01 3.81 7.50
C PHE A 50 8.48 4.72 8.62
N GLN A 51 8.89 4.50 9.86
CA GLN A 51 8.46 5.30 11.00
C GLN A 51 8.88 6.77 10.86
N ARG A 52 10.09 7.04 10.37
CA ARG A 52 10.55 8.41 10.11
C ARG A 52 9.75 9.09 9.01
N GLY A 53 9.48 8.39 7.90
CA GLY A 53 8.60 8.92 6.85
C GLY A 53 7.18 9.20 7.35
N LEU A 54 6.65 8.36 8.24
CA LEU A 54 5.35 8.57 8.88
C LEU A 54 5.35 9.80 9.82
N GLN A 55 6.43 10.02 10.58
CA GLN A 55 6.60 11.22 11.41
C GLN A 55 6.62 12.48 10.55
N ASP A 56 7.31 12.45 9.42
CA ASP A 56 7.37 13.58 8.49
C ASP A 56 5.99 13.85 7.88
N TYR A 57 5.28 12.81 7.43
CA TYR A 57 3.90 12.91 6.95
C TYR A 57 2.97 13.59 7.96
N LEU A 58 2.97 13.12 9.21
CA LEU A 58 2.13 13.69 10.26
C LEU A 58 2.54 15.14 10.58
N THR A 59 3.84 15.46 10.54
CA THR A 59 4.35 16.81 10.81
C THR A 59 3.97 17.80 9.72
N ILE A 60 4.03 17.38 8.46
CA ILE A 60 3.73 18.21 7.28
C ILE A 60 2.21 18.49 7.21
N HIS A 61 1.37 17.48 7.45
CA HIS A 61 -0.08 17.57 7.28
C HIS A 61 -0.86 17.83 8.58
N LYS A 62 -0.16 18.17 9.67
CA LYS A 62 -0.81 18.46 10.96
C LYS A 62 -1.86 19.56 10.82
N TYR A 63 -3.02 19.35 11.46
CA TYR A 63 -4.16 20.27 11.46
C TYR A 63 -4.76 20.57 10.08
N GLY A 64 -4.38 19.81 9.05
CA GLY A 64 -4.92 19.93 7.70
C GLY A 64 -5.47 18.60 7.18
N ASN A 65 -5.54 18.52 5.85
CA ASN A 65 -5.95 17.32 5.14
C ASN A 65 -4.75 16.75 4.36
N ALA A 66 -4.88 15.50 3.95
CA ALA A 66 -3.91 14.83 3.11
C ALA A 66 -4.64 13.92 2.12
N ALA A 67 -4.09 13.83 0.92
CA ALA A 67 -4.47 12.86 -0.09
C ALA A 67 -3.52 11.66 -0.06
N ARG A 68 -3.92 10.58 -0.72
CA ARG A 68 -3.12 9.34 -0.83
C ARG A 68 -1.68 9.60 -1.27
N ASN A 69 -1.48 10.44 -2.29
CA ASN A 69 -0.16 10.68 -2.87
C ASN A 69 0.77 11.43 -1.91
N ASP A 70 0.24 12.20 -0.96
CA ASP A 70 1.05 12.89 0.05
C ASP A 70 1.79 11.89 0.96
N LEU A 71 1.12 10.79 1.33
CA LEU A 71 1.76 9.70 2.06
C LEU A 71 2.89 9.05 1.23
N TRP A 72 2.64 8.78 -0.06
CA TRP A 72 3.65 8.17 -0.92
C TRP A 72 4.87 9.06 -1.13
N ASN A 73 4.65 10.37 -1.27
CA ASN A 73 5.73 11.34 -1.43
C ASN A 73 6.64 11.36 -0.20
N THR A 74 6.07 11.48 1.00
CA THR A 74 6.85 11.52 2.25
C THR A 74 7.64 10.23 2.51
N LEU A 75 7.04 9.07 2.23
CA LEU A 75 7.72 7.77 2.32
C LEU A 75 8.83 7.61 1.27
N SER A 76 8.63 8.09 0.04
CA SER A 76 9.68 8.11 -1.00
C SER A 76 10.86 8.97 -0.58
N GLU A 77 10.62 10.16 -0.01
CA GLU A 77 11.68 11.04 0.50
C GLU A 77 12.41 10.44 1.70
N ALA A 78 11.74 9.65 2.55
CA ALA A 78 12.40 8.90 3.62
C ALA A 78 13.36 7.84 3.07
N LEU A 79 12.98 7.10 2.02
CA LEU A 79 13.86 6.14 1.35
C LEU A 79 15.06 6.82 0.68
N LYS A 80 14.83 7.93 -0.03
CA LYS A 80 15.88 8.70 -0.68
C LYS A 80 16.94 9.16 0.31
N ARG A 81 16.53 9.67 1.48
CA ARG A 81 17.46 10.04 2.57
C ARG A 81 18.26 8.87 3.12
N ASN A 82 17.77 7.63 2.95
CA ASN A 82 18.46 6.40 3.32
C ASN A 82 19.20 5.74 2.14
N GLY A 83 19.45 6.48 1.05
CA GLY A 83 20.20 6.00 -0.12
C GLY A 83 19.44 5.03 -1.04
N LYS A 84 18.12 4.87 -0.87
CA LYS A 84 17.27 4.03 -1.72
C LYS A 84 16.41 4.90 -2.63
N PHE A 85 16.60 4.78 -3.94
CA PHE A 85 15.87 5.54 -4.96
C PHE A 85 14.70 4.72 -5.51
N VAL A 86 13.67 4.53 -4.69
CA VAL A 86 12.43 3.84 -5.09
C VAL A 86 11.27 4.82 -4.96
N ASN A 87 10.44 4.89 -6.00
CA ASN A 87 9.19 5.64 -5.97
C ASN A 87 8.09 4.80 -5.29
N ILE A 88 7.71 5.16 -4.07
CA ILE A 88 6.68 4.43 -3.33
C ILE A 88 5.31 4.55 -4.01
N GLN A 89 5.04 5.65 -4.71
CA GLN A 89 3.78 5.80 -5.43
C GLN A 89 3.64 4.75 -6.52
N GLU A 90 4.68 4.55 -7.35
CA GLU A 90 4.65 3.54 -8.42
C GLU A 90 4.41 2.13 -7.87
N VAL A 91 5.04 1.80 -6.73
CA VAL A 91 4.85 0.50 -6.07
C VAL A 91 3.42 0.39 -5.53
N MET A 92 2.97 1.37 -4.73
CA MET A 92 1.72 1.27 -3.99
C MET A 92 0.48 1.53 -4.83
N ASP A 93 0.60 2.21 -5.97
CA ASP A 93 -0.49 2.34 -6.93
C ASP A 93 -0.90 0.96 -7.47
N GLN A 94 0.04 0.04 -7.70
CA GLN A 94 -0.28 -1.34 -8.11
C GLN A 94 -1.11 -2.10 -7.06
N TRP A 95 -0.96 -1.77 -5.78
CA TRP A 95 -1.64 -2.44 -4.68
C TRP A 95 -2.93 -1.76 -4.25
N THR A 96 -3.06 -0.45 -4.46
CA THR A 96 -4.17 0.36 -3.93
C THR A 96 -5.19 0.76 -4.99
N LEU A 97 -4.80 0.83 -6.27
CA LEU A 97 -5.70 1.12 -7.38
C LEU A 97 -6.27 -0.12 -8.08
N GLN A 98 -5.81 -1.31 -7.70
CA GLN A 98 -6.26 -2.57 -8.27
C GLN A 98 -6.95 -3.44 -7.21
N MET A 99 -8.00 -4.14 -7.63
CA MET A 99 -8.66 -5.15 -6.80
C MET A 99 -7.84 -6.44 -6.76
N GLY A 100 -8.03 -7.26 -5.73
CA GLY A 100 -7.36 -8.54 -5.61
C GLY A 100 -5.90 -8.47 -5.17
N TYR A 101 -5.24 -9.61 -5.24
CA TYR A 101 -3.86 -9.81 -4.86
C TYR A 101 -3.21 -10.85 -5.77
N PRO A 102 -1.89 -10.77 -6.03
CA PRO A 102 -1.20 -11.73 -6.87
C PRO A 102 -0.95 -13.05 -6.12
N VAL A 103 -0.90 -14.14 -6.87
CA VAL A 103 -0.39 -15.44 -6.42
C VAL A 103 0.93 -15.70 -7.15
N ILE A 104 2.02 -15.81 -6.38
CA ILE A 104 3.35 -16.08 -6.93
C ILE A 104 3.59 -17.60 -6.88
N THR A 105 3.68 -18.22 -8.05
CA THR A 105 3.98 -19.65 -8.19
C THR A 105 5.47 -19.83 -8.48
N ILE A 106 6.16 -20.61 -7.65
CA ILE A 106 7.58 -20.92 -7.82
C ILE A 106 7.70 -22.36 -8.33
N LEU A 107 8.32 -22.54 -9.50
CA LEU A 107 8.61 -23.85 -10.08
C LEU A 107 10.12 -24.12 -9.94
N GLY A 108 10.48 -25.15 -9.18
CA GLY A 108 11.87 -25.57 -9.02
C GLY A 108 12.28 -26.52 -10.14
N ASN A 109 13.32 -26.17 -10.90
CA ASN A 109 13.98 -27.13 -11.78
C ASN A 109 15.02 -27.90 -10.96
N SER A 110 14.71 -29.15 -10.59
CA SER A 110 15.73 -30.08 -10.10
C SER A 110 16.48 -30.66 -11.30
N THR A 111 17.64 -30.11 -11.63
CA THR A 111 18.61 -30.83 -12.46
C THR A 111 19.14 -31.99 -11.62
N ALA A 112 18.73 -33.22 -11.95
CA ALA A 112 19.38 -34.40 -11.42
C ALA A 112 20.83 -34.40 -11.94
N GLU A 113 21.78 -34.04 -11.07
CA GLU A 113 23.20 -34.22 -11.32
C GLU A 113 23.49 -35.73 -11.34
N ASN A 114 23.91 -36.26 -12.49
CA ASN A 114 24.58 -37.55 -12.66
C ASN A 114 26.05 -37.27 -13.01
#